data_AF-A0A2U1KKH6-F1
#
_entry.id   AF-A0A2U1KKH6-F1
#
_cell.length_a   1.000
_cell.length_b   1.000
_cell.length_c   1.000
_cell.angle_alpha   90.00
_cell.angle_beta   90.00
_cell.angle_gamma   90.00
#
_symmetry.space_group_name_H-M   'P 1'
#
loop_
_entity.id
_entity.type
_entity.pdbx_description
1 polymer ?
#
loop_
_entity_poly.entity_id
_entity_poly.type
_entity_poly.pdbx_seq_one_letter_code
_entity_poly.pdbx_strand_id
1 'polypeptide(L)'
;MGSEAKTTSDQSPETPSPAATDLITELKTCFSSIDFQNVAKLLMNREQDLLNKTHVLENEKDEILKENKKLKGLVKKKDAKIESLEKENDGLKEELKKKQTEIGNYEKVHLDYGVRVLSLEKINKELLALEIKKPKNVVVAAPPPGFEEILDPKPKKEKDSKVSREGTQDHKKDNYDEKIPTRTSHLKSPFCDSSSSDSDNEKDKISAKMDLPKDRWETREDMVKEFGKDDQLCLNAICALHKQDSSQKRVVLVRLFDASRISYLSRKKTVSELSLFDLKQCRQFAMDYSDKLFDIYKEKSDTFFPAL
;
A
#
# COMPACT_ATOMS: atom_id res chain seq x y z
N MET A 1 46.55 3.01 -5.57
CA MET A 1 47.51 4.02 -6.06
C MET A 1 47.10 5.35 -5.47
N GLY A 2 47.80 5.81 -4.44
CA GLY A 2 47.50 7.05 -3.72
C GLY A 2 48.59 7.23 -2.67
N SER A 3 49.48 8.19 -2.91
CA SER A 3 50.80 8.32 -2.30
C SER A 3 50.73 8.83 -0.86
N GLU A 4 51.34 8.10 0.07
CA GLU A 4 51.55 8.54 1.44
C GLU A 4 52.76 9.48 1.51
N ALA A 5 52.51 10.75 1.88
CA ALA A 5 53.56 11.72 2.16
C ALA A 5 54.12 11.46 3.57
N LYS A 6 55.35 10.95 3.63
CA LYS A 6 56.12 10.73 4.86
C LYS A 6 56.79 12.04 5.27
N THR A 7 56.16 12.81 6.15
CA THR A 7 56.76 13.97 6.81
C THR A 7 57.57 13.49 8.01
N THR A 8 58.88 13.29 7.80
CA THR A 8 59.87 13.20 8.88
C THR A 8 60.13 14.60 9.41
N SER A 9 59.53 14.94 10.55
CA SER A 9 59.87 16.13 11.32
C SER A 9 60.93 15.75 12.35
N ASP A 10 62.19 16.03 12.04
CA ASP A 10 63.27 16.03 13.03
C ASP A 10 63.03 17.19 14.00
N GLN A 11 62.50 16.89 15.20
CA GLN A 11 62.52 17.80 16.33
C GLN A 11 63.68 17.42 17.25
N SER A 12 64.72 18.26 17.21
CA SER A 12 65.79 18.28 18.20
C SER A 12 65.21 18.63 19.58
N PRO A 13 65.62 17.96 20.67
CA PRO A 13 65.08 18.24 22.00
C PRO A 13 65.58 19.60 22.49
N GLU A 14 64.76 20.63 22.32
CA GLU A 14 65.01 21.93 22.94
C GLU A 14 65.05 21.75 24.47
N THR A 15 66.22 22.04 25.04
CA THR A 15 66.41 22.06 26.49
C THR A 15 65.51 23.12 27.11
N PRO A 16 64.72 22.78 28.14
CA PRO A 16 63.77 23.71 28.75
C PRO A 16 64.51 24.91 29.36
N SER A 17 64.01 26.11 29.05
CA SER A 17 64.48 27.38 29.61
C SER A 17 64.55 27.32 31.15
N PRO A 18 65.60 27.87 31.80
CA PRO A 18 65.79 27.84 33.26
C PRO A 18 64.57 28.33 34.07
N ALA A 19 63.78 29.24 33.50
CA ALA A 19 62.57 29.75 34.14
C ALA A 19 61.46 28.68 34.28
N ALA A 20 61.40 27.70 33.36
CA ALA A 20 60.41 26.65 33.40
C ALA A 20 60.71 25.63 34.50
N THR A 21 61.99 25.32 34.73
CA THR A 21 62.41 24.39 35.79
C THR A 21 62.16 24.96 37.18
N ASP A 22 62.35 26.27 37.38
CA ASP A 22 62.10 26.93 38.66
C ASP A 22 60.60 26.95 38.98
N LEU A 23 59.77 27.30 38.00
CA LEU A 23 58.30 27.23 38.11
C LEU A 23 57.81 25.81 38.44
N ILE A 24 58.36 24.77 37.80
CA ILE A 24 58.00 23.36 38.08
C ILE A 24 58.36 22.99 39.52
N THR A 25 59.49 23.50 40.02
CA THR A 25 59.97 23.19 41.37
C THR A 25 59.12 23.90 42.42
N GLU A 26 58.78 25.17 42.21
CA GLU A 26 57.87 25.93 43.07
C GLU A 26 56.46 25.32 43.08
N LEU A 27 55.96 24.90 41.92
CA LEU A 27 54.69 24.18 41.82
C LEU A 27 54.72 22.88 42.64
N LYS A 28 55.81 22.11 42.56
CA LYS A 28 55.98 20.88 43.34
C LYS A 28 56.01 21.12 44.84
N THR A 29 56.52 22.28 45.28
CA THR A 29 56.51 22.65 46.71
C THR A 29 55.14 23.15 47.20
N CYS A 30 54.30 23.70 46.31
CA CYS A 30 52.96 24.19 46.64
C CYS A 30 51.92 23.08 46.83
N PHE A 31 52.17 21.87 46.33
CA PHE A 31 51.27 20.73 46.46
C PHE A 31 51.87 19.66 47.39
N SER A 32 51.03 19.04 48.21
CA SER A 32 51.50 17.94 49.05
C SER A 32 51.84 16.72 48.18
N SER A 33 52.86 15.94 48.57
CA SER A 33 53.26 14.74 47.81
C SER A 33 52.11 13.74 47.62
N ILE A 34 51.15 13.72 48.55
CA ILE A 34 49.98 12.83 48.49
C ILE A 34 48.98 13.26 47.40
N ASP A 35 48.85 14.56 47.12
CA ASP A 35 47.99 15.06 46.04
C ASP A 35 48.50 14.59 44.68
N PHE A 36 49.82 14.65 44.46
CA PHE A 36 50.44 14.15 43.24
C PHE A 36 50.23 12.64 43.05
N GLN A 37 50.36 11.84 44.12
CA GLN A 37 50.11 10.40 44.06
C GLN A 37 48.65 10.08 43.74
N ASN A 38 47.70 10.83 44.32
CA ASN A 38 46.27 10.67 44.04
C ASN A 38 45.94 11.01 42.59
N VAL A 39 46.47 12.11 42.07
CA VAL A 39 46.29 12.50 40.66
C VAL A 39 46.91 11.46 39.73
N ALA A 40 48.12 10.99 40.00
CA ALA A 40 48.77 9.95 39.20
C ALA A 40 47.96 8.64 39.17
N LYS A 41 47.46 8.20 40.33
CA LYS A 41 46.59 7.02 40.42
C LYS A 41 45.27 7.20 39.66
N LEU A 42 44.64 8.37 39.78
CA LEU A 42 43.41 8.69 39.05
C LEU A 42 43.63 8.68 37.53
N LEU A 43 44.75 9.24 37.06
CA LEU A 43 45.11 9.24 35.64
C LEU A 43 45.36 7.82 35.13
N MET A 44 46.12 6.99 35.85
CA MET A 44 46.35 5.59 35.46
C MET A 44 45.06 4.78 35.39
N ASN A 45 44.16 4.94 36.38
CA ASN A 45 42.86 4.26 36.35
C ASN A 45 42.03 4.68 35.13
N ARG A 46 41.98 5.98 34.83
CA ARG A 46 41.25 6.51 33.68
C ARG A 46 41.86 6.04 32.35
N GLU A 47 43.18 5.97 32.26
CA GLU A 47 43.88 5.43 31.08
C GLU A 47 43.51 3.96 30.86
N GLN A 48 43.54 3.15 31.91
CA GLN A 48 43.15 1.74 31.83
C GLN A 48 41.67 1.58 31.44
N ASP A 49 40.77 2.39 31.98
CA ASP A 49 39.34 2.39 31.64
C ASP A 49 39.12 2.73 30.15
N LEU A 50 39.85 3.73 29.64
CA LEU A 50 39.81 4.10 28.22
C LEU A 50 40.35 2.99 27.31
N LEU A 51 41.43 2.32 27.73
CA LEU A 51 42.01 1.19 27.00
C LEU A 51 41.00 0.02 26.92
N ASN A 52 40.36 -0.31 28.04
CA ASN A 52 39.33 -1.35 28.09
C ASN A 52 38.14 -1.00 27.20
N LYS A 53 37.67 0.26 27.24
CA LYS A 53 36.56 0.73 26.39
C LYS A 53 36.92 0.67 24.91
N THR A 54 38.15 1.02 24.55
CA THR A 54 38.65 0.95 23.16
C THR A 54 38.65 -0.49 22.66
N HIS A 55 39.09 -1.45 23.48
CA HIS A 55 39.06 -2.87 23.14
C HIS A 55 37.63 -3.40 22.92
N VAL A 56 36.67 -3.00 23.78
CA VAL A 56 35.25 -3.39 23.61
C VAL A 56 34.69 -2.86 22.28
N LEU A 57 34.97 -1.59 21.97
CA LEU A 57 34.51 -0.97 20.72
C LEU A 57 35.13 -1.62 19.47
N GLU A 58 36.40 -2.03 19.53
CA GLU A 58 37.05 -2.72 18.41
C GLU A 58 36.41 -4.09 18.15
N ASN A 59 36.06 -4.84 19.21
CA ASN A 59 35.34 -6.10 19.07
C ASN A 59 33.93 -5.91 18.48
N GLU A 60 33.17 -4.92 18.95
CA GLU A 60 31.84 -4.61 18.44
C GLU A 60 31.89 -4.22 16.96
N LYS A 61 32.89 -3.42 16.57
CA LYS A 61 33.14 -3.06 15.17
C LYS A 61 33.37 -4.30 14.30
N ASP A 62 34.14 -5.28 14.75
CA ASP A 62 34.39 -6.52 14.00
C ASP A 62 33.12 -7.38 13.87
N GLU A 63 32.29 -7.44 14.91
CA GLU A 63 31.00 -8.13 14.86
C GLU A 63 30.05 -7.48 13.85
N ILE A 64 29.93 -6.15 13.88
CA ILE A 64 29.14 -5.37 12.91
C ILE A 64 29.66 -5.59 11.48
N LEU A 65 30.98 -5.63 11.29
CA LEU A 65 31.59 -5.85 9.97
C LEU A 65 31.26 -7.26 9.45
N LYS A 66 31.28 -8.27 10.32
CA LYS A 66 30.88 -9.65 10.00
C LYS A 66 29.40 -9.74 9.63
N GLU A 67 28.51 -9.06 10.34
CA GLU A 67 27.08 -9.04 10.04
C GLU A 67 26.79 -8.32 8.72
N ASN A 68 27.41 -7.16 8.48
CA ASN A 68 27.30 -6.44 7.22
C ASN A 68 27.73 -7.29 6.01
N LYS A 69 28.77 -8.11 6.18
CA LYS A 69 29.19 -9.08 5.14
C LYS A 69 28.12 -10.13 4.87
N LYS A 70 27.43 -10.64 5.90
CA LYS A 70 26.31 -11.59 5.75
C LYS A 70 25.12 -10.95 5.04
N LEU A 71 24.72 -9.75 5.47
CA LEU A 71 23.61 -9.00 4.87
C LEU A 71 23.87 -8.70 3.39
N LYS A 72 25.10 -8.29 3.05
CA LYS A 72 25.50 -8.07 1.65
C LYS A 72 25.36 -9.32 0.79
N GLY A 73 25.65 -10.51 1.33
CA GLY A 73 25.42 -11.78 0.63
C GLY A 73 23.94 -12.08 0.41
N LEU A 74 23.11 -11.80 1.43
CA LEU A 74 21.66 -12.02 1.37
C LEU A 74 20.96 -11.09 0.37
N VAL A 75 21.38 -9.82 0.32
CA VAL A 75 20.91 -8.84 -0.68
C VAL A 75 21.19 -9.35 -2.10
N LYS A 76 22.44 -9.72 -2.41
CA LYS A 76 22.78 -10.28 -3.73
C LYS A 76 21.96 -11.51 -4.12
N LYS A 77 21.66 -12.39 -3.16
CA LYS A 77 20.82 -13.57 -3.40
C LYS A 77 19.36 -13.18 -3.72
N LYS A 78 18.83 -12.16 -3.05
CA LYS A 78 17.48 -11.64 -3.33
C LYS A 78 17.43 -10.95 -4.69
N ASP A 79 18.45 -10.16 -5.03
CA ASP A 79 18.53 -9.48 -6.33
C ASP A 79 18.53 -10.49 -7.49
N ALA A 80 19.31 -11.57 -7.39
CA ALA A 80 19.31 -12.64 -8.39
C ALA A 80 17.94 -13.34 -8.51
N LYS A 81 17.21 -13.50 -7.40
CA LYS A 81 15.85 -14.08 -7.41
C LYS A 81 14.85 -13.13 -8.07
N ILE A 82 14.97 -11.82 -7.81
CA ILE A 82 14.15 -10.79 -8.45
C ILE A 82 14.38 -10.83 -9.97
N GLU A 83 15.64 -10.82 -10.42
CA GLU A 83 15.98 -10.89 -11.85
C GLU A 83 15.41 -12.16 -12.53
N SER A 84 15.43 -13.30 -11.83
CA SER A 84 14.84 -14.54 -12.33
C SER A 84 13.32 -14.46 -12.48
N LEU A 85 12.63 -13.85 -11.52
CA LEU A 85 11.17 -13.71 -11.55
C LEU A 85 10.72 -12.68 -12.60
N GLU A 86 11.50 -11.61 -12.81
CA GLU A 86 11.25 -10.64 -13.88
C GLU A 86 11.32 -11.31 -15.26
N LYS A 87 12.34 -12.15 -15.51
CA LYS A 87 12.45 -12.92 -16.76
C LYS A 87 11.28 -13.88 -16.98
N GLU A 88 10.80 -14.54 -15.93
CA GLU A 88 9.64 -15.43 -16.01
C GLU A 88 8.35 -14.64 -16.32
N ASN A 89 8.15 -13.50 -15.66
CA ASN A 89 7.00 -12.62 -15.90
C ASN A 89 7.00 -12.07 -17.34
N ASP A 90 8.15 -11.70 -17.88
CA ASP A 90 8.27 -11.28 -19.29
C ASP A 90 7.89 -12.42 -20.25
N GLY A 91 8.29 -13.66 -19.94
CA GLY A 91 7.89 -14.84 -20.72
C GLY A 91 6.38 -15.07 -20.71
N LEU A 92 5.75 -15.02 -19.53
CA LEU A 92 4.30 -15.16 -19.39
C LEU A 92 3.52 -14.04 -20.11
N LYS A 93 4.06 -12.82 -20.09
CA LYS A 93 3.46 -11.68 -20.79
C LYS A 93 3.43 -11.88 -22.31
N GLU A 94 4.50 -12.40 -22.89
CA GLU A 94 4.53 -12.72 -24.32
C GLU A 94 3.59 -13.90 -24.67
N GLU A 95 3.47 -14.90 -23.79
CA GLU A 95 2.49 -15.99 -23.97
C GLU A 95 1.05 -15.47 -23.93
N LEU A 96 0.74 -14.58 -22.99
CA LEU A 96 -0.58 -13.95 -22.88
C LEU A 96 -0.91 -13.16 -24.15
N LYS A 97 0.04 -12.38 -24.67
CA LYS A 97 -0.11 -11.63 -25.93
C LYS A 97 -0.38 -12.55 -27.12
N LYS A 98 0.30 -13.70 -27.19
CA LYS A 98 0.05 -14.73 -28.20
C LYS A 98 -1.37 -15.29 -28.10
N LYS A 99 -1.83 -15.62 -26.89
CA LYS A 99 -3.19 -16.11 -26.64
C LYS A 99 -4.26 -15.07 -26.96
N GLN A 100 -4.01 -13.80 -26.65
CA GLN A 100 -4.90 -12.70 -27.01
C GLN A 100 -5.07 -12.58 -28.54
N THR A 101 -3.99 -12.77 -29.28
CA THR A 101 -4.01 -12.75 -30.76
C THR A 101 -4.79 -13.95 -31.32
N GLU A 102 -4.60 -15.14 -30.71
CA GLU A 102 -5.35 -16.36 -31.06
C GLU A 102 -6.85 -16.19 -30.84
N ILE A 103 -7.27 -15.62 -29.71
CA ILE A 103 -8.68 -15.30 -29.41
C ILE A 103 -9.26 -14.35 -30.47
N GLY A 104 -8.55 -13.27 -30.81
CA GLY A 104 -9.01 -12.33 -31.84
C GLY A 104 -9.20 -12.97 -33.21
N ASN A 105 -8.36 -13.95 -33.57
CA ASN A 105 -8.55 -14.72 -34.80
C ASN A 105 -9.81 -15.60 -34.76
N TYR A 106 -10.08 -16.26 -33.62
CA TYR A 106 -11.31 -17.04 -33.44
C TYR A 106 -12.57 -16.17 -33.51
N GLU A 107 -12.57 -15.01 -32.87
CA GLU A 107 -13.68 -14.04 -32.94
C GLU A 107 -13.97 -13.64 -34.39
N LYS A 108 -12.93 -13.40 -35.19
CA LYS A 108 -13.07 -13.07 -36.61
C LYS A 108 -13.71 -14.20 -37.42
N VAL A 109 -13.28 -15.45 -37.20
CA VAL A 109 -13.86 -16.63 -37.87
C VAL A 109 -15.31 -16.84 -37.44
N HIS A 110 -15.62 -16.65 -36.16
CA HIS A 110 -16.96 -16.76 -35.64
C HIS A 110 -17.90 -15.70 -36.25
N LEU A 111 -17.43 -14.46 -36.39
CA LEU A 111 -18.18 -13.39 -37.03
C LEU A 111 -18.49 -13.71 -38.50
N ASP A 112 -17.51 -14.19 -39.26
CA ASP A 112 -17.67 -14.63 -40.65
C ASP A 112 -18.69 -15.78 -40.78
N TYR A 113 -18.66 -16.74 -39.85
CA TYR A 113 -19.67 -17.80 -39.79
C TYR A 113 -21.07 -17.25 -39.51
N GLY A 114 -21.20 -16.31 -38.56
CA GLY A 114 -22.47 -15.63 -38.28
C GLY A 114 -23.07 -14.95 -39.51
N VAL A 115 -22.25 -14.25 -40.30
CA VAL A 115 -22.69 -13.62 -41.56
C VAL A 115 -23.16 -14.65 -42.59
N ARG A 116 -22.46 -15.78 -42.73
CA ARG A 116 -22.90 -16.88 -43.62
C ARG A 116 -24.23 -17.48 -43.18
N VAL A 117 -24.43 -17.71 -41.88
CA VAL A 117 -25.69 -18.27 -41.35
C VAL A 117 -26.87 -17.34 -41.66
N LEU A 118 -26.73 -16.03 -41.43
CA LEU A 118 -27.77 -15.05 -41.76
C LEU A 118 -28.09 -15.01 -43.26
N SER A 119 -27.06 -15.17 -44.10
CA SER A 119 -27.22 -15.20 -45.56
C SER A 119 -28.00 -16.45 -46.01
N LEU A 120 -27.71 -17.61 -45.42
CA LEU A 120 -28.44 -18.86 -45.68
C LEU A 120 -29.90 -18.76 -45.20
N GLU A 121 -30.14 -18.17 -44.03
CA GLU A 121 -31.49 -17.96 -43.49
C GLU A 121 -32.33 -17.08 -44.43
N LYS A 122 -31.72 -16.05 -45.02
CA LYS A 122 -32.37 -15.18 -46.00
C LYS A 122 -32.79 -15.95 -47.26
N ILE A 123 -31.89 -16.76 -47.84
CA ILE A 123 -32.18 -17.59 -49.01
C ILE A 123 -33.31 -18.58 -48.70
N ASN A 124 -33.30 -19.20 -47.52
CA ASN A 124 -34.35 -20.13 -47.11
C ASN A 124 -35.74 -19.46 -47.03
N LYS A 125 -35.80 -18.23 -46.49
CA LYS A 125 -37.04 -17.44 -46.46
C LYS A 125 -37.54 -17.10 -47.86
N GLU A 126 -36.64 -16.76 -48.79
CA GLU A 126 -36.99 -16.50 -50.19
C GLU A 126 -37.53 -17.75 -50.90
N LEU A 127 -36.93 -18.92 -50.66
CA LEU A 127 -37.40 -20.20 -51.20
C LEU A 127 -38.81 -20.57 -50.70
N LEU A 128 -39.06 -20.44 -49.39
CA LEU A 128 -40.38 -20.69 -48.80
C LEU A 128 -41.46 -19.76 -49.39
N ALA A 129 -41.11 -18.50 -49.67
CA ALA A 129 -42.04 -17.55 -50.30
C ALA A 129 -42.41 -17.92 -51.74
N LEU A 130 -41.52 -18.60 -52.47
CA LEU A 130 -41.78 -19.10 -53.83
C LEU A 130 -42.71 -20.31 -53.83
N GLU A 131 -42.63 -21.18 -52.83
CA GLU A 131 -43.46 -22.39 -52.74
C GLU A 131 -44.96 -22.08 -52.58
N ILE A 132 -45.30 -21.00 -51.88
CA ILE A 132 -46.67 -20.54 -51.67
C ILE A 132 -47.32 -20.06 -53.00
N LYS A 133 -46.53 -19.75 -54.03
CA LYS A 133 -47.02 -19.29 -55.34
C LYS A 133 -47.30 -20.40 -56.34
N LYS A 134 -47.17 -21.69 -55.98
CA LYS A 134 -47.57 -22.78 -56.89
C LYS A 134 -49.09 -22.75 -57.14
N PRO A 135 -49.54 -22.70 -58.41
CA PRO A 135 -50.96 -22.63 -58.74
C PRO A 135 -51.68 -23.93 -58.32
N LYS A 136 -52.81 -23.78 -57.63
CA LYS A 136 -53.66 -24.86 -57.07
C LYS A 136 -54.35 -25.79 -58.09
N ASN A 137 -54.04 -25.68 -59.38
CA ASN A 137 -54.68 -26.49 -60.43
C ASN A 137 -53.74 -27.59 -60.94
N VAL A 138 -53.58 -28.65 -60.15
CA VAL A 138 -53.16 -29.95 -60.67
C VAL A 138 -54.11 -31.00 -60.13
N VAL A 139 -54.92 -31.56 -61.04
CA VAL A 139 -55.80 -32.69 -60.79
C VAL A 139 -54.96 -33.88 -60.33
N VAL A 140 -55.27 -34.38 -59.13
CA VAL A 140 -54.61 -35.51 -58.49
C VAL A 140 -54.89 -36.78 -59.29
N ALA A 141 -53.89 -37.30 -59.99
CA ALA A 141 -53.87 -38.69 -60.41
C ALA A 141 -53.47 -39.56 -59.21
N ALA A 142 -54.22 -40.63 -58.97
CA ALA A 142 -54.04 -41.53 -57.85
C ALA A 142 -52.62 -42.12 -57.79
N PRO A 143 -52.05 -42.31 -56.59
CA PRO A 143 -50.72 -42.89 -56.45
C PRO A 143 -50.73 -44.36 -56.87
N PRO A 144 -49.74 -44.83 -57.65
CA PRO A 144 -49.61 -46.23 -57.99
C PRO A 144 -49.29 -47.07 -56.73
N PRO A 145 -49.90 -48.25 -56.56
CA PRO A 145 -49.60 -49.15 -55.47
C PRO A 145 -48.23 -49.80 -55.69
N GLY A 146 -47.33 -49.75 -54.70
CA GLY A 146 -46.15 -50.62 -54.68
C GLY A 146 -44.78 -50.01 -54.37
N PHE A 147 -44.69 -48.84 -53.71
CA PHE A 147 -43.41 -48.43 -53.12
C PHE A 147 -43.37 -48.81 -51.64
N GLU A 148 -42.72 -49.94 -51.38
CA GLU A 148 -42.40 -50.42 -50.04
C GLU A 148 -41.49 -49.41 -49.32
N GLU A 149 -41.91 -49.08 -48.11
CA GLU A 149 -41.25 -48.21 -47.15
C GLU A 149 -39.90 -48.83 -46.74
N ILE A 150 -38.80 -48.36 -47.34
CA ILE A 150 -37.45 -48.74 -46.93
C ILE A 150 -37.18 -48.04 -45.59
N LEU A 151 -37.30 -48.83 -44.52
CA LEU A 151 -36.99 -48.46 -43.14
C LEU A 151 -35.59 -47.85 -43.02
N ASP A 152 -35.53 -46.66 -42.44
CA ASP A 152 -34.28 -45.98 -42.10
C ASP A 152 -33.40 -46.84 -41.15
N PRO A 153 -32.09 -46.93 -41.41
CA PRO A 153 -31.18 -47.61 -40.50
C PRO A 153 -30.99 -46.81 -39.21
N LYS A 154 -31.30 -47.45 -38.08
CA LYS A 154 -31.03 -47.02 -36.70
C LYS A 154 -29.69 -46.27 -36.55
N PRO A 155 -29.65 -45.12 -35.84
CA PRO A 155 -28.40 -44.47 -35.49
C PRO A 155 -27.59 -45.39 -34.57
N LYS A 156 -26.40 -45.77 -35.03
CA LYS A 156 -25.41 -46.49 -34.21
C LYS A 156 -24.93 -45.55 -33.11
N LYS A 157 -25.14 -45.97 -31.85
CA LYS A 157 -24.51 -45.38 -30.66
C LYS A 157 -23.00 -45.33 -30.86
N GLU A 158 -22.47 -44.14 -31.04
CA GLU A 158 -21.04 -43.87 -31.04
C GLU A 158 -20.51 -44.00 -29.61
N LYS A 159 -19.43 -44.78 -29.47
CA LYS A 159 -18.84 -45.18 -28.20
C LYS A 159 -18.09 -43.99 -27.60
N ASP A 160 -18.35 -43.74 -26.31
CA ASP A 160 -17.52 -42.91 -25.45
C ASP A 160 -16.06 -43.41 -25.46
N SER A 161 -15.18 -42.68 -26.14
CA SER A 161 -13.74 -42.85 -25.99
C SER A 161 -13.30 -42.13 -24.72
N LYS A 162 -13.21 -42.93 -23.66
CA LYS A 162 -12.51 -42.65 -22.40
C LYS A 162 -11.04 -42.30 -22.69
N VAL A 163 -10.71 -41.01 -22.78
CA VAL A 163 -9.33 -40.52 -22.66
C VAL A 163 -9.08 -40.24 -21.18
N SER A 164 -8.37 -41.17 -20.53
CA SER A 164 -7.65 -40.90 -19.30
C SER A 164 -6.57 -39.86 -19.58
N ARG A 165 -6.59 -38.75 -18.86
CA ARG A 165 -5.38 -37.98 -18.62
C ARG A 165 -5.26 -37.75 -17.12
N GLU A 166 -4.40 -38.56 -16.51
CA GLU A 166 -3.78 -38.27 -15.23
C GLU A 166 -3.12 -36.89 -15.27
N GLY A 167 -3.38 -36.13 -14.23
CA GLY A 167 -2.84 -34.80 -13.99
C GLY A 167 -3.22 -34.40 -12.58
N THR A 168 -2.60 -35.06 -11.60
CA THR A 168 -2.52 -34.59 -10.21
C THR A 168 -1.98 -33.16 -10.18
N GLN A 169 -2.80 -32.23 -9.72
CA GLN A 169 -2.28 -30.96 -9.21
C GLN A 169 -3.16 -30.48 -8.06
N ASP A 170 -2.70 -30.78 -6.85
CA ASP A 170 -3.20 -30.23 -5.59
C ASP A 170 -3.08 -28.70 -5.62
N HIS A 171 -4.19 -28.02 -5.86
CA HIS A 171 -4.33 -26.60 -5.57
C HIS A 171 -5.26 -26.40 -4.38
N LYS A 172 -4.61 -26.15 -3.25
CA LYS A 172 -5.15 -25.56 -2.02
C LYS A 172 -6.01 -24.33 -2.39
N LYS A 173 -7.32 -24.41 -2.15
CA LYS A 173 -8.24 -23.27 -2.22
C LYS A 173 -8.19 -22.53 -0.88
N ASP A 174 -7.54 -21.38 -0.87
CA ASP A 174 -7.78 -20.39 0.17
C ASP A 174 -8.99 -19.54 -0.24
N ASN A 175 -9.99 -19.58 0.63
CA ASN A 175 -11.29 -18.93 0.52
C ASN A 175 -11.18 -17.49 1.02
N TYR A 176 -11.50 -16.51 0.18
CA TYR A 176 -11.83 -15.15 0.61
C TYR A 176 -13.13 -14.71 -0.05
N ASP A 177 -14.20 -14.72 0.75
CA ASP A 177 -15.51 -14.15 0.45
C ASP A 177 -15.42 -12.61 0.43
N GLU A 178 -15.54 -11.99 -0.75
CA GLU A 178 -15.75 -10.56 -0.89
C GLU A 178 -17.19 -10.29 -1.32
N LYS A 179 -18.06 -10.05 -0.33
CA LYS A 179 -19.44 -9.59 -0.53
C LYS A 179 -19.43 -8.08 -0.80
N ILE A 180 -19.78 -7.69 -2.02
CA ILE A 180 -20.15 -6.31 -2.36
C ILE A 180 -21.69 -6.21 -2.36
N PRO A 181 -22.31 -5.30 -1.57
CA PRO A 181 -23.69 -4.92 -1.79
C PRO A 181 -23.85 -3.56 -2.47
N THR A 182 -24.79 -3.58 -3.40
CA THR A 182 -25.23 -2.62 -4.38
C THR A 182 -25.77 -1.30 -3.80
N ARG A 183 -25.45 -0.21 -4.51
CA ARG A 183 -26.03 1.15 -4.41
C ARG A 183 -27.57 1.14 -4.42
N THR A 184 -28.18 1.92 -3.53
CA THR A 184 -29.50 2.53 -3.75
C THR A 184 -29.46 4.00 -3.33
N SER A 185 -29.88 4.85 -4.25
CA SER A 185 -29.82 6.31 -4.22
C SER A 185 -31.16 6.89 -3.77
N HIS A 186 -31.19 7.64 -2.66
CA HIS A 186 -32.30 8.57 -2.41
C HIS A 186 -31.78 9.88 -1.81
N LEU A 187 -31.81 10.90 -2.66
CA LEU A 187 -31.67 12.32 -2.36
C LEU A 187 -32.84 12.79 -1.48
N LYS A 188 -32.54 13.53 -0.42
CA LYS A 188 -33.42 14.56 0.14
C LYS A 188 -32.59 15.53 0.97
N SER A 189 -32.31 16.71 0.41
CA SER A 189 -31.96 17.87 1.21
C SER A 189 -33.24 18.45 1.83
N PRO A 190 -33.09 19.20 2.92
CA PRO A 190 -33.71 20.53 2.89
C PRO A 190 -32.77 21.63 3.40
N PHE A 191 -32.89 22.75 2.70
CA PHE A 191 -32.45 24.11 3.00
C PHE A 191 -32.83 24.54 4.43
N CYS A 192 -31.95 25.27 5.12
CA CYS A 192 -32.29 26.04 6.31
C CYS A 192 -32.01 27.53 6.04
N ASP A 193 -33.10 28.29 6.02
CA ASP A 193 -33.11 29.75 5.99
C ASP A 193 -32.67 30.32 7.33
N SER A 194 -31.87 31.39 7.24
CA SER A 194 -31.40 32.25 8.31
C SER A 194 -32.53 32.93 9.09
N SER A 195 -32.35 33.18 10.40
CA SER A 195 -32.52 34.50 11.04
C SER A 195 -32.41 34.45 12.58
N SER A 196 -32.04 35.60 13.17
CA SER A 196 -32.22 36.07 14.56
C SER A 196 -31.05 35.80 15.50
N SER A 197 -30.19 36.76 15.87
CA SER A 197 -30.38 38.09 16.51
C SER A 197 -30.76 38.03 17.99
N ASP A 198 -29.95 38.73 18.77
CA ASP A 198 -29.75 38.70 20.23
C ASP A 198 -30.92 39.16 21.10
N SER A 199 -31.03 38.59 22.30
CA SER A 199 -31.38 39.34 23.52
C SER A 199 -31.09 38.54 24.80
N ASP A 200 -30.40 39.20 25.72
CA ASP A 200 -30.13 38.79 27.08
C ASP A 200 -31.39 38.67 27.94
N ASN A 201 -31.44 37.68 28.84
CA ASN A 201 -31.94 37.90 30.21
C ASN A 201 -31.61 36.78 31.20
N GLU A 202 -31.50 37.21 32.45
CA GLU A 202 -31.09 36.51 33.67
C GLU A 202 -31.91 35.25 34.07
N LYS A 203 -31.19 34.37 34.79
CA LYS A 203 -31.62 33.52 35.93
C LYS A 203 -32.89 32.66 35.73
N ASP A 204 -32.67 31.37 35.49
CA ASP A 204 -33.37 30.35 36.25
C ASP A 204 -32.60 29.03 36.36
N LYS A 205 -32.75 28.44 37.55
CA LYS A 205 -32.08 27.24 38.03
C LYS A 205 -32.80 26.02 37.44
N ILE A 206 -32.40 25.60 36.24
CA ILE A 206 -32.78 24.30 35.68
C ILE A 206 -31.50 23.47 35.62
N SER A 207 -31.42 22.41 36.43
CA SER A 207 -30.48 21.32 36.21
C SER A 207 -30.88 20.63 34.91
N ALA A 208 -30.51 21.23 33.78
CA ALA A 208 -30.55 20.61 32.48
C ALA A 208 -29.55 19.46 32.53
N LYS A 209 -30.05 18.24 32.33
CA LYS A 209 -29.23 17.12 31.92
C LYS A 209 -28.41 17.63 30.75
N MET A 210 -27.09 17.75 30.93
CA MET A 210 -26.21 17.99 29.81
C MET A 210 -26.42 16.82 28.87
N ASP A 211 -27.15 17.05 27.78
CA ASP A 211 -27.10 16.17 26.62
C ASP A 211 -25.62 16.13 26.24
N LEU A 212 -24.94 15.05 26.64
CA LEU A 212 -23.60 14.84 26.13
C LEU A 212 -23.71 14.82 24.61
N PRO A 213 -22.89 15.60 23.89
CA PRO A 213 -22.85 15.53 22.44
C PRO A 213 -22.66 14.07 22.06
N LYS A 214 -23.62 13.57 21.27
CA LYS A 214 -23.61 12.20 20.77
C LYS A 214 -22.38 12.11 19.89
N ASP A 215 -21.35 11.40 20.37
CA ASP A 215 -20.10 11.21 19.63
C ASP A 215 -20.43 10.85 18.17
N ARG A 216 -20.04 11.73 17.23
CA ARG A 216 -20.21 11.56 15.77
C ARG A 216 -19.93 10.14 15.25
N TRP A 217 -18.93 9.43 15.80
CA TRP A 217 -18.61 8.06 15.43
C TRP A 217 -18.56 7.12 16.64
N GLU A 218 -19.45 6.13 16.63
CA GLU A 218 -19.46 5.07 17.63
C GLU A 218 -18.33 4.05 17.37
N THR A 219 -18.07 3.75 16.09
CA THR A 219 -17.09 2.76 15.64
C THR A 219 -16.09 3.35 14.63
N ARG A 220 -14.93 2.70 14.50
CA ARG A 220 -13.91 3.04 13.49
C ARG A 220 -14.46 2.92 12.08
N GLU A 221 -15.30 1.92 11.83
CA GLU A 221 -15.90 1.66 10.52
C GLU A 221 -16.77 2.81 10.05
N ASP A 222 -17.48 3.48 10.98
CA ASP A 222 -18.31 4.63 10.66
C ASP A 222 -17.48 5.85 10.26
N MET A 223 -16.37 6.08 10.96
CA MET A 223 -15.38 7.11 10.59
C MET A 223 -14.79 6.85 9.20
N VAL A 224 -14.39 5.60 8.91
CA VAL A 224 -13.82 5.23 7.60
C VAL A 224 -14.82 5.40 6.46
N LYS A 225 -16.11 5.09 6.68
CA LYS A 225 -17.17 5.33 5.67
C LYS A 225 -17.31 6.80 5.32
N GLU A 226 -17.06 7.71 6.25
CA GLU A 226 -17.13 9.15 6.02
C GLU A 226 -15.89 9.72 5.31
N PHE A 227 -14.70 9.16 5.52
CA PHE A 227 -13.52 9.49 4.70
C PHE A 227 -13.75 9.18 3.21
N GLY A 228 -14.60 8.20 2.90
CA GLY A 228 -15.06 7.93 1.53
C GLY A 228 -15.96 9.02 0.93
N LYS A 229 -16.52 9.92 1.73
CA LYS A 229 -17.53 10.90 1.30
C LYS A 229 -17.02 12.35 1.36
N ASP A 230 -16.20 12.67 2.36
CA ASP A 230 -15.78 14.04 2.65
C ASP A 230 -14.25 14.20 2.53
N ASP A 231 -13.82 14.90 1.47
CA ASP A 231 -12.40 15.22 1.23
C ASP A 231 -11.82 16.16 2.29
N GLN A 232 -12.63 17.08 2.82
CA GLN A 232 -12.21 18.02 3.84
C GLN A 232 -11.98 17.30 5.16
N LEU A 233 -12.82 16.31 5.46
CA LEU A 233 -12.64 15.43 6.60
C LEU A 233 -11.31 14.65 6.52
N CYS A 234 -10.97 14.12 5.34
CA CYS A 234 -9.70 13.43 5.13
C CYS A 234 -8.52 14.36 5.37
N LEU A 235 -8.57 15.58 4.81
CA LEU A 235 -7.51 16.58 5.02
C LEU A 235 -7.36 16.95 6.50
N ASN A 236 -8.46 17.14 7.22
CA ASN A 236 -8.45 17.41 8.65
C ASN A 236 -7.84 16.25 9.45
N ALA A 237 -8.10 15.00 9.04
CA ALA A 237 -7.52 13.82 9.65
C ALA A 237 -5.99 13.80 9.50
N ILE A 238 -5.48 14.09 8.30
CA ILE A 238 -4.04 14.19 8.03
C ILE A 238 -3.38 15.30 8.85
N CYS A 239 -4.07 16.43 9.01
CA CYS A 239 -3.61 17.52 9.89
C CYS A 239 -3.52 17.08 11.35
N ALA A 240 -4.52 16.36 11.86
CA ALA A 240 -4.51 15.84 13.23
C ALA A 240 -3.38 14.85 13.47
N LEU A 241 -3.19 13.92 12.52
CA LEU A 241 -2.12 12.92 12.57
C LEU A 241 -0.72 13.57 12.59
N HIS A 242 -0.50 14.56 11.74
CA HIS A 242 0.76 15.32 11.70
C HIS A 242 1.03 16.12 12.99
N LYS A 243 -0.02 16.70 13.61
CA LYS A 243 0.12 17.40 14.89
C LYS A 243 0.47 16.45 16.03
N GLN A 244 -0.13 15.27 16.06
CA GLN A 244 0.17 14.28 17.10
C GLN A 244 1.60 13.74 16.95
N ASP A 245 2.04 13.44 15.72
CA ASP A 245 3.44 13.05 15.43
C ASP A 245 4.47 14.12 15.82
N SER A 246 4.15 15.39 15.60
CA SER A 246 5.08 16.50 15.89
C SER A 246 5.09 16.92 17.37
N SER A 247 4.03 16.62 18.13
CA SER A 247 3.92 16.96 19.56
C SER A 247 4.41 15.84 20.48
N GLN A 248 4.21 14.57 20.10
CA GLN A 248 4.66 13.43 20.91
C GLN A 248 6.09 13.00 20.55
N LYS A 249 7.08 13.49 21.31
CA LYS A 249 8.52 13.18 21.14
C LYS A 249 8.92 11.69 21.28
N ARG A 250 8.01 10.72 21.37
CA ARG A 250 8.36 9.32 21.71
C ARG A 250 7.64 8.20 20.97
N VAL A 251 6.58 8.46 20.20
CA VAL A 251 5.90 7.39 19.43
C VAL A 251 5.67 7.89 18.02
N VAL A 252 6.34 7.26 17.06
CA VAL A 252 6.15 7.51 15.64
C VAL A 252 4.79 6.92 15.24
N LEU A 253 3.76 7.75 15.14
CA LEU A 253 2.41 7.34 14.77
C LEU A 253 2.28 7.14 13.26
N VAL A 254 3.19 7.69 12.46
CA VAL A 254 3.20 7.49 11.01
C VAL A 254 4.47 6.79 10.56
N ARG A 255 4.38 5.84 9.62
CA ARG A 255 5.57 5.18 9.06
C ARG A 255 6.54 6.24 8.54
N LEU A 256 7.84 6.07 8.77
CA LEU A 256 8.87 7.05 8.39
C LEU A 256 8.77 7.53 6.92
N PHE A 257 8.38 6.65 6.01
CA PHE A 257 8.18 6.97 4.59
C PHE A 257 6.94 7.84 4.33
N ASP A 258 5.87 7.63 5.09
CA ASP A 258 4.62 8.37 4.93
C ASP A 258 4.69 9.74 5.60
N ALA A 259 5.54 9.90 6.62
CA ALA A 259 5.67 11.12 7.41
C ALA A 259 6.01 12.36 6.56
N SER A 260 6.94 12.24 5.60
CA SER A 260 7.27 13.35 4.69
C SER A 260 6.07 13.76 3.83
N ARG A 261 5.27 12.78 3.40
CA ARG A 261 4.11 13.04 2.54
C ARG A 261 2.94 13.62 3.33
N ILE A 262 2.68 13.09 4.52
CA ILE A 262 1.68 13.60 5.46
C ILE A 262 2.02 15.03 5.89
N SER A 263 3.30 15.34 6.16
CA SER A 263 3.75 16.72 6.46
C SER A 263 3.57 17.68 5.29
N TYR A 264 3.72 17.21 4.05
CA TYR A 264 3.44 18.02 2.87
C TYR A 264 1.95 18.31 2.73
N LEU A 265 1.10 17.28 2.88
CA LEU A 265 -0.34 17.39 2.72
C LEU A 265 -0.99 18.23 3.83
N SER A 266 -0.50 18.12 5.07
CA SER A 266 -1.03 18.89 6.22
C SER A 266 -0.81 20.40 6.13
N ARG A 267 0.09 20.87 5.26
CA ARG A 267 0.34 22.31 5.03
C ARG A 267 -0.70 22.96 4.12
N LYS A 268 -1.55 22.17 3.47
CA LYS A 268 -2.62 22.66 2.58
C LYS A 268 -3.81 23.10 3.42
N LYS A 269 -4.36 24.28 3.13
CA LYS A 269 -5.42 24.86 3.97
C LYS A 269 -6.81 24.44 3.53
N THR A 270 -7.00 24.16 2.24
CA THR A 270 -8.32 23.84 1.68
C THR A 270 -8.23 22.69 0.67
N VAL A 271 -9.33 21.96 0.50
CA VAL A 271 -9.46 20.87 -0.49
C VAL A 271 -9.20 21.37 -1.93
N SER A 272 -9.56 22.61 -2.23
CA SER A 272 -9.36 23.22 -3.56
C SER A 272 -7.89 23.42 -3.94
N GLU A 273 -6.96 23.40 -2.99
CA GLU A 273 -5.51 23.53 -3.22
C GLU A 273 -4.81 22.20 -3.53
N LEU A 274 -5.53 21.09 -3.46
CA LEU A 274 -5.01 19.74 -3.66
C LEU A 274 -5.25 19.28 -5.10
N SER A 275 -4.24 18.65 -5.70
CA SER A 275 -4.44 17.93 -6.95
C SER A 275 -5.31 16.69 -6.71
N LEU A 276 -5.94 16.17 -7.77
CA LEU A 276 -6.71 14.92 -7.68
C LEU A 276 -5.87 13.74 -7.16
N PHE A 277 -4.55 13.75 -7.46
CA PHE A 277 -3.60 12.78 -6.90
C PHE A 277 -3.40 12.97 -5.40
N ASP A 278 -3.23 14.21 -4.95
CA ASP A 278 -3.07 14.52 -3.53
C ASP A 278 -4.32 14.17 -2.72
N LEU A 279 -5.51 14.40 -3.27
CA LEU A 279 -6.78 13.99 -2.63
C LEU A 279 -6.89 12.49 -2.47
N LYS A 280 -6.51 11.72 -3.51
CA LYS A 280 -6.48 10.26 -3.43
C LYS A 280 -5.52 9.78 -2.34
N GLN A 281 -4.36 10.43 -2.22
CA GLN A 281 -3.38 10.14 -1.16
C GLN A 281 -3.90 10.53 0.23
N CYS A 282 -4.54 11.70 0.38
CA CYS A 282 -5.18 12.09 1.64
C CYS A 282 -6.21 11.05 2.11
N ARG A 283 -7.08 10.58 1.21
CA ARG A 283 -8.05 9.52 1.52
C ARG A 283 -7.36 8.22 1.91
N GLN A 284 -6.33 7.82 1.16
CA GLN A 284 -5.59 6.59 1.44
C GLN A 284 -4.95 6.65 2.84
N PHE A 285 -4.24 7.73 3.16
CA PHE A 285 -3.63 7.90 4.47
C PHE A 285 -4.68 7.98 5.60
N ALA A 286 -5.81 8.66 5.39
CA ALA A 286 -6.89 8.70 6.38
C ALA A 286 -7.46 7.31 6.66
N MET A 287 -7.56 6.45 5.65
CA MET A 287 -7.99 5.05 5.80
C MET A 287 -6.90 4.19 6.45
N ASP A 288 -5.65 4.28 6.00
CA ASP A 288 -4.53 3.45 6.48
C ASP A 288 -4.20 3.73 7.95
N TYR A 289 -4.38 4.98 8.39
CA TYR A 289 -4.14 5.40 9.76
C TYR A 289 -5.43 5.56 10.58
N SER A 290 -6.55 5.00 10.11
CA SER A 290 -7.86 5.15 10.76
C SER A 290 -7.90 4.58 12.18
N ASP A 291 -7.10 3.58 12.53
CA ASP A 291 -6.98 3.12 13.93
C ASP A 291 -6.47 4.26 14.85
N LYS A 292 -5.37 4.91 14.45
CA LYS A 292 -4.75 5.99 15.23
C LYS A 292 -5.61 7.24 15.27
N LEU A 293 -6.27 7.55 14.15
CA LEU A 293 -7.22 8.65 14.08
C LEU A 293 -8.44 8.41 14.96
N PHE A 294 -8.88 7.16 15.09
CA PHE A 294 -9.98 6.81 15.98
C PHE A 294 -9.57 6.92 17.45
N ASP A 295 -8.32 6.58 17.80
CA ASP A 295 -7.77 6.81 19.13
C ASP A 295 -7.71 8.31 19.45
N ILE A 296 -7.19 9.15 18.54
CA ILE A 296 -7.19 10.63 18.67
C ILE A 296 -8.60 11.15 18.94
N TYR A 297 -9.56 10.64 18.18
CA TYR A 297 -10.97 11.01 18.29
C TYR A 297 -11.55 10.64 19.66
N LYS A 298 -11.34 9.41 20.13
CA LYS A 298 -11.84 8.95 21.44
C LYS A 298 -11.18 9.69 22.60
N GLU A 299 -9.91 10.04 22.47
CA GLU A 299 -9.18 10.85 23.45
C GLU A 299 -9.60 12.33 23.43
N LYS A 300 -10.39 12.77 22.44
CA LYS A 300 -10.78 14.17 22.21
C LYS A 300 -9.55 15.10 22.19
N SER A 301 -8.42 14.61 21.68
CA SER A 301 -7.11 15.25 21.81
C SER A 301 -6.82 16.30 20.75
N ASP A 302 -7.58 16.36 19.65
CA ASP A 302 -7.46 17.41 18.62
C ASP A 302 -8.79 18.16 18.40
N THR A 303 -8.77 19.47 18.65
CA THR A 303 -9.92 20.39 18.45
C THR A 303 -10.36 20.49 16.98
N PHE A 304 -9.47 20.18 16.02
CA PHE A 304 -9.76 20.20 14.58
C PHE A 304 -10.29 18.86 14.06
N PHE A 305 -10.31 17.81 14.87
CA PHE A 305 -10.90 16.52 14.55
C PHE A 305 -12.18 16.36 15.41
N PRO A 306 -13.33 16.85 14.93
CA PRO A 306 -14.46 17.15 15.80
C PRO A 306 -15.10 15.88 16.38
N ALA A 307 -15.04 15.75 17.70
CA ALA A 307 -16.16 15.21 18.47
C ALA A 307 -17.21 16.33 18.58
N LEU A 308 -17.99 16.52 17.51
CA LEU A 308 -19.26 17.25 17.61
C LEU A 308 -20.27 16.37 18.36
#